data_AF-A0AAX2CH15-F1
#
_entry.id   AF-A0AAX2CH15-F1
#
_cell.length_a   1.000
_cell.length_b   1.000
_cell.length_c   1.000
_cell.angle_alpha   90.00
_cell.angle_beta   90.00
_cell.angle_gamma   90.00
#
_symmetry.space_group_name_H-M   'P 1'
#
loop_
_entity.id
_entity.type
_entity.pdbx_description
1 polymer ?
#
loop_
_entity_poly.entity_id
_entity_poly.type
_entity_poly.pdbx_seq_one_letter_code
_entity_poly.pdbx_strand_id
1 'polypeptide(L)' 'MKKQPNKKKKELFTKEISTEQNAVYSDPKDAANMQTVPHPKDYEEIEY' A
#
# COMPACT_ATOMS: atom_id res chain seq x y z
N MET A 1 -35.32 22.34 12.21
CA MET A 1 -34.48 21.13 12.29
C MET A 1 -33.08 21.44 11.75
N LYS A 2 -32.03 21.41 12.60
CA LYS A 2 -30.65 21.63 12.15
C LYS A 2 -30.11 20.33 11.53
N LYS A 3 -29.82 20.34 10.23
CA LYS A 3 -29.25 19.18 9.51
C LYS A 3 -27.84 18.92 10.05
N GLN A 4 -27.62 17.76 10.67
CA GLN A 4 -26.30 17.32 11.11
C GLN A 4 -25.39 17.19 9.88
N PRO A 5 -24.18 17.77 9.87
CA PRO A 5 -23.27 17.63 8.73
C PRO A 5 -22.89 16.17 8.57
N ASN A 6 -22.99 15.68 7.33
CA ASN A 6 -22.81 14.29 6.95
C ASN A 6 -21.34 13.86 7.15
N LYS A 7 -21.02 13.33 8.35
CA LYS A 7 -19.65 13.02 8.79
C LYS A 7 -18.93 12.02 7.87
N LYS A 8 -19.67 11.09 7.25
CA LYS A 8 -19.13 10.04 6.37
C LYS A 8 -18.39 10.59 5.15
N LYS A 9 -18.86 11.69 4.54
CA LYS A 9 -18.21 12.27 3.36
C LYS A 9 -16.87 12.92 3.68
N LYS A 10 -16.73 13.49 4.88
CA LYS A 10 -15.48 14.13 5.31
C LYS A 10 -14.38 13.10 5.55
N GLU A 11 -14.73 11.97 6.16
CA GLU A 11 -13.77 10.92 6.47
C GLU A 11 -13.23 10.22 5.22
N LEU A 12 -14.09 10.00 4.22
CA LEU A 12 -13.70 9.46 2.91
C LEU A 12 -12.74 10.41 2.19
N PHE A 13 -13.10 11.70 2.10
CA PHE A 13 -12.27 12.73 1.48
C PHE A 13 -10.89 12.86 2.13
N THR A 14 -10.80 12.79 3.47
CA THR A 14 -9.51 12.84 4.17
C THR A 14 -8.66 11.60 3.96
N LYS A 15 -9.26 10.41 3.81
CA LYS A 15 -8.53 9.17 3.51
C LYS A 15 -7.98 9.20 2.09
N GLU A 16 -8.79 9.63 1.12
CA GLU A 16 -8.40 9.76 -0.29
C GLU A 16 -7.23 10.75 -0.45
N ILE A 17 -7.33 11.94 0.15
CA ILE A 17 -6.23 12.93 0.12
C ILE A 17 -4.97 12.37 0.78
N SER A 18 -5.10 11.68 1.91
CA SER A 18 -3.95 11.10 2.59
C SER A 18 -3.26 10.02 1.75
N THR A 19 -4.02 9.19 1.04
CA THR A 19 -3.44 8.16 0.16
C THR A 19 -2.73 8.76 -1.05
N GLU A 20 -3.27 9.82 -1.66
CA GLU A 20 -2.67 10.48 -2.82
C GLU A 20 -1.38 11.24 -2.44
N GLN A 21 -1.37 11.89 -1.27
CA GLN A 21 -0.20 12.62 -0.76
C GLN A 21 0.92 11.70 -0.27
N ASN A 22 0.61 10.46 0.10
CA ASN A 22 1.57 9.45 0.53
C ASN A 22 2.01 8.52 -0.61
N ALA A 23 1.68 8.84 -1.86
CA ALA A 23 2.18 8.10 -3.01
C ALA A 23 3.70 8.33 -3.14
N VAL A 24 4.49 7.32 -2.75
CA VAL A 24 5.94 7.33 -2.93
C VAL A 24 6.25 6.70 -4.29
N TYR A 25 6.88 7.46 -5.17
CA TYR A 25 7.46 6.91 -6.40
C TYR A 25 8.79 6.24 -6.05
N SER A 26 8.81 4.91 -6.01
CA SER A 26 10.06 4.14 -5.89
C SER A 26 10.76 4.08 -7.25
N ASP A 27 12.08 4.31 -7.29
CA ASP A 27 12.84 4.08 -8.52
C ASP A 27 12.74 2.58 -8.88
N PRO A 28 12.48 2.19 -10.14
CA PRO A 28 12.57 0.80 -10.57
C PRO A 28 13.88 0.10 -10.15
N LYS A 29 14.97 0.85 -9.95
CA LYS A 29 16.24 0.34 -9.41
C LYS A 29 16.17 -0.02 -7.93
N ASP A 30 15.35 0.66 -7.14
CA ASP A 30 15.14 0.33 -5.73
C ASP A 30 14.44 -1.02 -5.59
N ALA A 31 13.61 -1.40 -6.58
CA ALA A 31 12.99 -2.72 -6.62
C ALA A 31 14.01 -3.86 -6.78
N ALA A 32 15.17 -3.60 -7.40
CA ALA A 32 16.25 -4.58 -7.52
C ALA A 32 17.01 -4.79 -6.20
N ASN A 33 16.90 -3.86 -5.24
CA ASN A 33 17.50 -3.97 -3.92
C ASN A 33 16.56 -4.61 -2.88
N MET A 34 15.33 -4.97 -3.26
CA MET A 34 14.40 -5.63 -2.36
C MET A 34 14.66 -7.14 -2.31
N GLN A 35 14.50 -7.73 -1.12
CA GLN A 35 14.51 -9.20 -0.98
C GLN A 35 13.40 -9.78 -1.86
N THR A 36 13.77 -10.66 -2.78
CA THR A 36 12.80 -11.34 -3.64
C THR A 36 11.91 -12.26 -2.81
N VAL A 37 10.62 -12.27 -3.11
CA VAL A 37 9.69 -13.24 -2.52
C VAL A 37 10.06 -14.62 -3.07
N PRO A 38 10.35 -15.62 -2.22
CA PRO A 38 10.67 -16.96 -2.68
C PRO A 38 9.48 -17.56 -3.44
N HIS A 39 9.76 -18.23 -4.56
CA HIS A 39 8.76 -19.01 -5.26
C HIS A 39 8.49 -20.31 -4.49
N PRO A 40 7.28 -20.88 -4.61
CA PRO A 40 6.95 -22.17 -4.01
C PRO A 40 7.96 -23.29 -4.32
N LYS A 41 8.58 -23.27 -5.51
CA LYS A 41 9.59 -24.25 -5.94
C LYS A 41 10.94 -24.08 -5.22
N ASP A 42 11.25 -22.87 -4.79
CA ASP A 42 12.50 -22.55 -4.08
C ASP A 42 12.54 -23.24 -2.70
N TYR A 43 11.38 -23.65 -2.17
CA TYR A 43 11.26 -24.39 -0.92
C TYR A 43 11.49 -25.91 -1.08
N GLU A 44 11.34 -26.45 -2.29
CA GLU A 44 11.55 -27.89 -2.57
C GLU A 44 13.04 -28.23 -2.76
N GLU A 45 13.86 -27.23 -3.11
CA GLU A 45 15.30 -27.39 -3.40
C GLU A 45 16.20 -27.13 -2.18
N ILE A 46 15.62 -26.88 -1.00
CA ILE A 46 16.40 -26.68 0.22
C ILE A 46 16.85 -28.05 0.73
N GLU A 47 18.14 -28.37 0.60
CA GLU A 47 18.73 -29.57 1.19
C GLU A 47 18.63 -29.51 2.73
N TYR A 48 18.19 -30.61 3.36
CA TYR A 48 18.05 -30.76 4.81
C TYR A 48 19.37 -31.04 5.51
#